data_AF-A0A7R8YYR4-F1
#
_entry.id   AF-A0A7R8YYR4-F1
#
_cell.length_a   1.000
_cell.length_b   1.000
_cell.length_c   1.000
_cell.angle_alpha   90.00
_cell.angle_beta   90.00
_cell.angle_gamma   90.00
#
_symmetry.space_group_name_H-M   'P 1'
#
loop_
_entity.id
_entity.type
_entity.pdbx_description
1 polymer ?
#
loop_
_entity_poly.entity_id
_entity_poly.type
_entity_poly.pdbx_seq_one_letter_code
_entity_poly.pdbx_strand_id
1 'polypeptide(L)'
;MSNEAESTEKYDLEDLGAEMSSRKAGRGLWLLVTMDVVFGLLDLILCGFFVYWSFAADGVVLFAWHPSLLSIGFILFMTEAINVYNNAVLMNKGRKSYSYRVLAHWVLHTFAMICITGGFAAIVWNKIRLGKHHFKTPHAIVGLITFILMFLVAAGGIATNTAPIDTSIQSFVEATAASLSLSSTQRGHSDLPFRSSNYNHFLSRRCLC
;
A
#
# COMPACT_ATOMS: atom_id res chain seq x y z
N MET A 1 -28.91 48.56 25.59
CA MET A 1 -29.99 47.67 25.09
C MET A 1 -29.68 47.11 23.70
N SER A 2 -29.29 47.91 22.69
CA SER A 2 -28.92 47.36 21.36
C SER A 2 -27.65 46.49 21.39
N ASN A 3 -26.62 46.90 22.13
CA ASN A 3 -25.32 46.22 22.15
C ASN A 3 -25.32 44.86 22.88
N GLU A 4 -26.30 44.61 23.76
CA GLU A 4 -26.43 43.34 24.49
C GLU A 4 -27.19 42.29 23.67
N ALA A 5 -28.15 42.72 22.85
CA ALA A 5 -28.86 41.84 21.93
C ALA A 5 -27.93 41.37 20.79
N GLU A 6 -27.12 42.28 20.25
CA GLU A 6 -26.14 41.98 19.19
C GLU A 6 -25.01 41.06 19.69
N SER A 7 -24.57 41.22 20.95
CA SER A 7 -23.56 40.32 21.51
C SER A 7 -24.12 38.90 21.72
N THR A 8 -25.33 38.78 22.25
CA THR A 8 -26.00 37.48 22.48
C THR A 8 -26.20 36.70 21.18
N GLU A 9 -26.69 37.36 20.13
CA GLU A 9 -26.88 36.72 18.80
C GLU A 9 -25.56 36.22 18.21
N LYS A 10 -24.46 36.96 18.40
CA LYS A 10 -23.13 36.54 17.94
C LYS A 10 -22.64 35.29 18.67
N TYR A 11 -22.84 35.21 19.99
CA TYR A 11 -22.47 34.02 20.78
C TYR A 11 -23.26 32.77 20.33
N ASP A 12 -24.56 32.91 20.08
CA ASP A 12 -25.41 31.79 19.64
C ASP A 12 -25.00 31.27 18.25
N LEU A 13 -24.63 32.17 17.31
CA LEU A 13 -24.19 31.78 15.97
C LEU A 13 -22.82 31.06 15.99
N GLU A 14 -21.90 31.48 16.86
CA GLU A 14 -20.60 30.83 17.05
C GLU A 14 -20.75 29.42 17.63
N ASP A 15 -21.63 29.23 18.62
CA ASP A 15 -21.89 27.93 19.25
C ASP A 15 -22.60 26.96 18.27
N LEU A 16 -23.61 27.43 17.54
CA LEU A 16 -24.26 26.65 16.49
C LEU A 16 -23.28 26.24 15.37
N GLY A 17 -22.37 27.12 15.00
CA GLY A 17 -21.29 26.84 14.05
C GLY A 17 -20.35 25.74 14.55
N ALA A 18 -19.95 25.81 15.82
CA ALA A 18 -19.11 24.81 16.47
C ALA A 18 -19.81 23.44 16.57
N GLU A 19 -21.10 23.43 16.94
CA GLU A 19 -21.90 22.21 17.04
C GLU A 19 -22.09 21.54 15.67
N MET A 20 -22.43 22.32 14.63
CA MET A 20 -22.55 21.80 13.26
C MET A 20 -21.22 21.26 12.73
N SER A 21 -20.11 21.94 13.01
CA SER A 21 -18.76 21.48 12.63
C SER A 21 -18.42 20.15 13.32
N SER A 22 -18.67 20.05 14.62
CA SER A 22 -18.48 18.82 15.41
C SER A 22 -19.35 17.66 14.91
N ARG A 23 -20.64 17.91 14.63
CA ARG A 23 -21.56 16.90 14.06
C ARG A 23 -21.13 16.47 12.66
N LYS A 24 -20.63 17.38 11.81
CA LYS A 24 -20.14 17.07 10.47
C LYS A 24 -18.84 16.24 10.53
N ALA A 25 -17.92 16.61 11.41
CA ALA A 25 -16.69 15.85 11.68
C ALA A 25 -17.00 14.44 12.20
N GLY A 26 -17.95 14.32 13.15
CA GLY A 26 -18.41 13.04 13.69
C GLY A 26 -19.02 12.15 12.60
N ARG A 27 -19.96 12.67 11.80
CA ARG A 27 -20.58 11.91 10.70
C ARG A 27 -19.55 11.43 9.66
N GLY A 28 -18.59 12.27 9.29
CA GLY A 28 -17.52 11.88 8.36
C GLY A 28 -16.65 10.75 8.90
N LEU A 29 -16.28 10.79 10.18
CA LEU A 29 -15.50 9.74 10.82
C LEU A 29 -16.25 8.39 10.85
N TRP A 30 -17.53 8.40 11.21
CA TRP A 30 -18.33 7.17 11.26
C TRP A 30 -18.50 6.52 9.89
N LEU A 31 -18.69 7.32 8.83
CA LEU A 31 -18.71 6.80 7.46
C LEU A 31 -17.40 6.08 7.11
N LEU A 32 -16.26 6.69 7.40
CA LEU A 32 -14.96 6.07 7.11
C LEU A 32 -14.75 4.77 7.91
N VAL A 33 -15.15 4.74 9.18
CA VAL A 33 -15.10 3.51 10.01
C VAL A 33 -16.03 2.43 9.46
N THR A 34 -17.24 2.78 9.02
CA THR A 34 -18.15 1.79 8.42
C THR A 34 -17.59 1.21 7.13
N MET A 35 -16.93 2.02 6.30
CA MET A 35 -16.27 1.53 5.08
C MET A 35 -15.13 0.57 5.42
N ASP A 36 -14.29 0.90 6.41
CA ASP A 36 -13.21 0.03 6.89
C ASP A 36 -13.72 -1.36 7.31
N VAL A 37 -14.77 -1.39 8.13
CA VAL A 37 -15.39 -2.66 8.57
C VAL A 37 -15.94 -3.44 7.37
N VAL A 38 -16.58 -2.76 6.42
CA VAL A 38 -17.10 -3.42 5.21
C VAL A 38 -15.97 -4.02 4.37
N PHE A 39 -14.85 -3.32 4.19
CA PHE A 39 -13.68 -3.85 3.48
C PHE A 39 -13.06 -5.04 4.21
N GLY A 40 -12.81 -4.94 5.53
CA GLY A 40 -12.26 -6.06 6.30
C GLY A 40 -13.17 -7.29 6.31
N LEU A 41 -14.50 -7.10 6.37
CA LEU A 41 -15.47 -8.20 6.23
C LEU A 41 -15.46 -8.81 4.83
N LEU A 42 -15.36 -7.97 3.78
CA LEU A 42 -15.27 -8.43 2.40
C LEU A 42 -14.01 -9.27 2.18
N ASP A 43 -12.86 -8.80 2.67
CA ASP A 43 -11.59 -9.52 2.59
C ASP A 43 -11.67 -10.85 3.34
N LEU A 44 -12.25 -10.86 4.55
CA LEU A 44 -12.48 -12.07 5.33
C LEU A 44 -13.37 -13.09 4.61
N ILE A 45 -14.50 -12.64 4.05
CA ILE A 45 -15.42 -13.50 3.30
C ILE A 45 -14.74 -14.05 2.05
N LEU A 46 -14.05 -13.20 1.28
CA LEU A 46 -13.38 -13.60 0.06
C LEU A 46 -12.26 -14.61 0.34
N CYS A 47 -11.43 -14.34 1.35
CA CYS A 47 -10.39 -15.28 1.76
C CYS A 47 -11.00 -16.60 2.27
N GLY A 48 -12.04 -16.53 3.09
CA GLY A 48 -12.75 -17.71 3.58
C GLY A 48 -13.32 -18.56 2.45
N PHE A 49 -13.88 -17.91 1.41
CA PHE A 49 -14.37 -18.58 0.21
C PHE A 49 -13.25 -19.33 -0.53
N PHE A 50 -12.11 -18.69 -0.79
CA PHE A 50 -10.98 -19.36 -1.45
C PHE A 50 -10.42 -20.52 -0.64
N VAL A 51 -10.26 -20.34 0.68
CA VAL A 51 -9.80 -21.40 1.58
C VAL A 51 -10.78 -22.57 1.57
N TYR A 52 -12.07 -22.32 1.77
CA TYR A 52 -13.10 -23.35 1.75
C TYR A 52 -13.10 -24.12 0.42
N TRP A 53 -13.11 -23.42 -0.71
CA TRP A 53 -13.13 -24.06 -2.03
C TRP A 53 -11.88 -24.89 -2.30
N SER A 54 -10.72 -24.44 -1.82
CA SER A 54 -9.45 -25.16 -1.97
C SER A 54 -9.46 -26.52 -1.28
N PHE A 55 -10.05 -26.60 -0.08
CA PHE A 55 -10.17 -27.87 0.65
C PHE A 55 -11.38 -28.70 0.20
N ALA A 56 -12.45 -28.06 -0.27
CA ALA A 56 -13.65 -28.76 -0.74
C ALA A 56 -13.42 -29.45 -2.10
N ALA A 57 -12.63 -28.85 -3.01
CA ALA A 57 -12.40 -29.40 -4.34
C ALA A 57 -11.40 -30.57 -4.34
N ASP A 58 -10.27 -30.41 -3.65
CA ASP A 58 -9.14 -31.34 -3.74
C ASP A 58 -8.90 -32.17 -2.46
N GLY A 59 -9.64 -31.90 -1.38
CA GLY A 59 -9.41 -32.48 -0.06
C GLY A 59 -8.16 -31.88 0.63
N VAL A 60 -7.74 -32.46 1.77
CA VAL A 60 -6.51 -32.04 2.48
C VAL A 60 -5.27 -32.60 1.78
N VAL A 61 -5.04 -32.16 0.56
CA VAL A 61 -3.83 -32.46 -0.23
C VAL A 61 -2.83 -31.30 -0.13
N LEU A 62 -1.56 -31.60 -0.40
CA LEU A 62 -0.49 -30.59 -0.35
C LEU A 62 -0.76 -29.41 -1.31
N PHE A 63 -1.52 -29.67 -2.38
CA PHE A 63 -1.97 -28.63 -3.30
C PHE A 63 -2.97 -27.65 -2.65
N ALA A 64 -3.92 -28.10 -1.81
CA ALA A 64 -4.94 -27.23 -1.22
C ALA A 64 -4.35 -26.15 -0.30
N TRP A 65 -3.19 -26.42 0.30
CA TRP A 65 -2.44 -25.45 1.11
C TRP A 65 -1.87 -24.30 0.29
N HIS A 66 -1.61 -24.49 -1.01
CA HIS A 66 -1.09 -23.44 -1.89
C HIS A 66 -2.07 -22.26 -2.07
N PRO A 67 -3.27 -22.45 -2.66
CA PRO A 67 -4.24 -21.36 -2.81
C PRO A 67 -4.76 -20.86 -1.45
N SER A 68 -4.83 -21.71 -0.43
CA SER A 68 -5.27 -21.30 0.92
C SER A 68 -4.28 -20.33 1.57
N LEU A 69 -2.99 -20.70 1.65
CA LEU A 69 -1.97 -19.85 2.29
C LEU A 69 -1.68 -18.60 1.46
N LEU A 70 -1.75 -18.68 0.13
CA LEU A 70 -1.63 -17.50 -0.72
C LEU A 70 -2.80 -16.52 -0.53
N SER A 71 -4.02 -17.03 -0.38
CA SER A 71 -5.20 -16.17 -0.12
C SER A 71 -5.10 -15.50 1.25
N ILE A 72 -4.73 -16.24 2.29
CA ILE A 72 -4.54 -15.69 3.64
C ILE A 72 -3.42 -14.63 3.64
N GLY A 73 -2.31 -14.90 2.95
CA GLY A 73 -1.19 -13.96 2.88
C GLY A 73 -1.48 -12.70 2.07
N PHE A 74 -1.95 -12.86 0.82
CA PHE A 74 -2.16 -11.72 -0.09
C PHE A 74 -3.48 -10.98 0.13
N ILE A 75 -4.58 -11.66 0.47
CA ILE A 75 -5.89 -11.02 0.60
C ILE A 75 -6.07 -10.48 2.02
N LEU A 76 -5.79 -11.26 3.06
CA LEU A 76 -5.98 -10.80 4.44
C LEU A 76 -4.79 -9.97 4.91
N PHE A 77 -3.63 -10.61 5.13
CA PHE A 77 -2.55 -9.93 5.85
C PHE A 77 -1.94 -8.76 5.06
N MET A 78 -1.77 -8.88 3.74
CA MET A 78 -1.21 -7.80 2.93
C MET A 78 -2.15 -6.59 2.85
N THR A 79 -3.46 -6.81 2.66
CA THR A 79 -4.46 -5.72 2.57
C THR A 79 -4.59 -5.00 3.91
N GLU A 80 -4.67 -5.74 5.01
CA GLU A 80 -4.69 -5.16 6.36
C GLU A 80 -3.40 -4.37 6.65
N ALA A 81 -2.23 -4.87 6.22
CA ALA A 81 -0.96 -4.16 6.39
C ALA A 81 -0.93 -2.79 5.67
N ILE A 82 -1.57 -2.68 4.51
CA ILE A 82 -1.70 -1.43 3.76
C ILE A 82 -2.73 -0.52 4.45
N ASN A 83 -3.84 -1.09 4.92
CA ASN A 83 -4.90 -0.35 5.59
C ASN A 83 -4.45 0.27 6.92
N VAL A 84 -3.44 -0.28 7.61
CA VAL A 84 -2.87 0.30 8.86
C VAL A 84 -2.48 1.78 8.75
N TYR A 85 -2.19 2.33 7.56
CA TYR A 85 -1.94 3.77 7.44
C TYR A 85 -3.20 4.64 7.35
N ASN A 86 -4.35 4.03 7.07
CA ASN A 86 -5.63 4.71 7.09
C ASN A 86 -6.00 5.09 8.54
N ASN A 87 -6.20 6.39 8.76
CA ASN A 87 -6.60 6.96 10.05
C ASN A 87 -7.98 6.49 10.52
N ALA A 88 -8.81 5.99 9.61
CA ALA A 88 -10.16 5.53 9.89
C ALA A 88 -10.22 4.07 10.38
N VAL A 89 -9.12 3.33 10.30
CA VAL A 89 -9.07 1.94 10.78
C VAL A 89 -9.32 1.91 12.28
N LEU A 90 -10.19 0.99 12.72
CA LEU A 90 -10.54 0.81 14.13
C LEU A 90 -9.32 0.62 15.04
N MET A 91 -8.30 -0.08 14.57
CA MET A 91 -7.03 -0.32 15.29
C MET A 91 -6.24 0.97 15.60
N ASN A 92 -6.45 2.03 14.81
CA ASN A 92 -5.79 3.33 14.94
C ASN A 92 -6.62 4.35 15.71
N LYS A 93 -7.89 4.04 16.04
CA LYS A 93 -8.77 4.94 16.77
C LYS A 93 -8.21 5.22 18.16
N GLY A 94 -7.85 6.48 18.42
CA GLY A 94 -7.22 6.92 19.67
C GLY A 94 -5.70 6.74 19.75
N ARG A 95 -5.07 6.12 18.74
CA ARG A 95 -3.60 5.94 18.66
C ARG A 95 -3.02 6.81 17.55
N LYS A 96 -2.42 7.94 17.96
CA LYS A 96 -1.78 8.90 17.04
C LYS A 96 -0.30 8.64 16.80
N SER A 97 0.30 7.66 17.47
CA SER A 97 1.74 7.41 17.34
C SER A 97 2.06 6.78 15.99
N TYR A 98 2.82 7.52 15.17
CA TYR A 98 3.34 7.05 13.89
C TYR A 98 4.13 5.73 14.05
N SER A 99 4.92 5.61 15.13
CA SER A 99 5.72 4.42 15.42
C SER A 99 4.88 3.15 15.57
N TYR A 100 3.67 3.24 16.14
CA TYR A 100 2.78 2.09 16.25
C TYR A 100 2.31 1.60 14.87
N ARG A 101 2.03 2.51 13.94
CA ARG A 101 1.57 2.16 12.59
C ARG A 101 2.67 1.50 11.78
N VAL A 102 3.89 2.00 11.90
CA VAL A 102 5.08 1.36 11.31
C VAL A 102 5.26 -0.05 11.90
N LEU A 103 5.09 -0.21 13.23
CA LEU A 103 5.18 -1.50 13.91
C LEU A 103 4.04 -2.47 13.56
N ALA A 104 2.82 -1.99 13.29
CA ALA A 104 1.74 -2.86 12.84
C ALA A 104 1.96 -3.26 11.38
N HIS A 105 2.39 -2.33 10.54
CA HIS A 105 2.64 -2.53 9.11
C HIS A 105 3.73 -3.59 8.83
N TRP A 106 4.92 -3.46 9.42
CA TRP A 106 5.99 -4.46 9.20
C TRP A 106 5.63 -5.84 9.75
N VAL A 107 4.88 -5.95 10.86
CA VAL A 107 4.48 -7.22 11.48
C VAL A 107 3.47 -7.93 10.59
N LEU A 108 2.44 -7.22 10.13
CA LEU A 108 1.43 -7.79 9.22
C LEU A 108 2.05 -8.22 7.89
N HIS A 109 2.95 -7.42 7.31
CA HIS A 109 3.70 -7.84 6.12
C HIS A 109 4.59 -9.04 6.40
N THR A 110 5.22 -9.15 7.57
CA THR A 110 6.03 -10.33 7.92
C THR A 110 5.18 -11.59 7.99
N PHE A 111 3.99 -11.53 8.60
CA PHE A 111 3.05 -12.65 8.60
C PHE A 111 2.57 -13.00 7.18
N ALA A 112 2.26 -12.01 6.35
CA ALA A 112 1.91 -12.22 4.95
C ALA A 112 3.03 -12.98 4.20
N MET A 113 4.27 -12.53 4.34
CA MET A 113 5.45 -13.12 3.72
C MET A 113 5.65 -14.59 4.13
N ILE A 114 5.46 -14.90 5.41
CA ILE A 114 5.55 -16.27 5.93
C ILE A 114 4.48 -17.16 5.29
N CYS A 115 3.22 -16.71 5.28
CA CYS A 115 2.12 -17.44 4.65
C CYS A 115 2.38 -17.67 3.15
N ILE A 116 2.78 -16.64 2.41
CA ILE A 116 3.04 -16.70 0.98
C ILE A 116 4.19 -17.66 0.67
N THR A 117 5.27 -17.59 1.45
CA THR A 117 6.41 -18.51 1.33
C THR A 117 5.99 -19.95 1.61
N GLY A 118 5.17 -20.19 2.62
CA GLY A 118 4.60 -21.51 2.91
C GLY A 118 3.73 -22.05 1.77
N GLY A 119 2.84 -21.23 1.21
CA GLY A 119 2.00 -21.60 0.07
C GLY A 119 2.80 -21.86 -1.20
N PHE A 120 3.87 -21.10 -1.44
CA PHE A 120 4.79 -21.32 -2.55
C PHE A 120 5.62 -22.61 -2.37
N ALA A 121 6.12 -22.87 -1.16
CA ALA A 121 6.82 -24.10 -0.84
C ALA A 121 5.93 -25.34 -1.02
N ALA A 122 4.65 -25.26 -0.61
CA ALA A 122 3.69 -26.35 -0.76
C ALA A 122 3.50 -26.76 -2.24
N ILE A 123 3.36 -25.81 -3.16
CA ILE A 123 3.21 -26.13 -4.59
C ILE A 123 4.49 -26.69 -5.22
N VAL A 124 5.66 -26.18 -4.83
CA VAL A 124 6.96 -26.70 -5.30
C VAL A 124 7.13 -28.14 -4.82
N TRP A 125 6.92 -28.39 -3.54
CA TRP A 125 7.05 -29.73 -2.97
C TRP A 125 6.06 -30.73 -3.58
N ASN A 126 4.82 -30.30 -3.82
CA ASN A 126 3.82 -31.12 -4.51
C ASN A 126 4.27 -31.53 -5.92
N LYS A 127 4.89 -30.61 -6.67
CA LYS A 127 5.40 -30.90 -8.02
C LYS A 127 6.62 -31.82 -8.00
N ILE A 128 7.53 -31.65 -7.05
CA ILE A 128 8.68 -32.54 -6.85
C ILE A 128 8.20 -33.97 -6.58
N ARG A 129 7.24 -34.14 -5.67
CA ARG A 129 6.66 -35.46 -5.35
C ARG A 129 5.98 -36.14 -6.53
N LEU A 130 5.39 -35.37 -7.44
CA LEU A 130 4.70 -35.88 -8.62
C LEU A 130 5.60 -36.00 -9.86
N GLY A 131 6.89 -35.66 -9.76
CA GLY A 131 7.84 -35.69 -10.88
C GLY A 131 7.45 -34.77 -12.05
N LYS A 132 6.64 -33.73 -11.79
CA LYS A 132 6.11 -32.84 -12.85
C LYS A 132 7.08 -31.70 -13.14
N HIS A 133 7.09 -31.22 -14.38
CA HIS A 133 7.87 -30.03 -14.74
C HIS A 133 7.43 -28.78 -13.96
N HIS A 134 8.41 -27.99 -13.54
CA HIS A 134 8.23 -26.72 -12.82
C HIS A 134 8.03 -25.55 -13.80
N PHE A 135 7.27 -24.53 -13.39
CA PHE A 135 7.14 -23.22 -14.06
C PHE A 135 6.78 -23.22 -15.56
N LYS A 136 5.98 -24.18 -16.03
CA LYS A 136 5.55 -24.23 -17.44
C LYS A 136 4.28 -23.42 -17.75
N THR A 137 3.45 -23.14 -16.74
CA THR A 137 2.21 -22.41 -16.95
C THR A 137 2.43 -20.91 -16.81
N PRO A 138 1.69 -20.07 -17.54
CA PRO A 138 1.78 -18.62 -17.38
C PRO A 138 1.48 -18.20 -15.93
N HIS A 139 0.52 -18.87 -15.28
CA HIS A 139 0.23 -18.68 -13.86
C HIS A 139 1.45 -18.90 -12.96
N ALA A 140 2.22 -19.97 -13.19
CA ALA A 140 3.42 -20.25 -12.39
C ALA A 140 4.55 -19.24 -12.62
N ILE A 141 4.68 -18.70 -13.83
CA ILE A 141 5.67 -17.67 -14.16
C ILE A 141 5.29 -16.34 -13.49
N VAL A 142 4.04 -15.89 -13.64
CA VAL A 142 3.56 -14.66 -13.00
C VAL A 142 3.66 -14.78 -11.48
N GLY A 143 3.24 -15.90 -10.90
CA GLY A 143 3.35 -16.15 -9.47
C GLY A 143 4.80 -16.10 -8.96
N LEU A 144 5.77 -16.63 -9.72
CA LEU A 144 7.19 -16.54 -9.38
C LEU A 144 7.70 -15.10 -9.44
N ILE A 145 7.31 -14.34 -10.47
CA ILE A 145 7.69 -12.92 -10.58
C ILE A 145 7.14 -12.14 -9.39
N THR A 146 5.86 -12.31 -9.05
CA THR A 146 5.25 -11.66 -7.88
C THR A 146 5.96 -12.04 -6.60
N PHE A 147 6.33 -13.32 -6.43
CA PHE A 147 7.08 -13.79 -5.27
C PHE A 147 8.44 -13.09 -5.14
N ILE A 148 9.19 -12.96 -6.24
CA ILE A 148 10.49 -12.24 -6.23
C ILE A 148 10.30 -10.76 -5.94
N LEU A 149 9.35 -10.11 -6.61
CA LEU A 149 9.04 -8.68 -6.41
C LEU A 149 8.64 -8.38 -4.98
N MET A 150 7.91 -9.28 -4.33
CA MET A 150 7.52 -9.15 -2.92
C MET A 150 8.76 -9.00 -2.01
N PHE A 151 9.80 -9.82 -2.19
CA PHE A 151 11.05 -9.66 -1.41
C PHE A 151 11.81 -8.39 -1.76
N LEU A 152 11.80 -7.97 -3.03
CA LEU A 152 12.43 -6.72 -3.45
C LEU A 152 11.75 -5.50 -2.82
N VAL A 153 10.42 -5.48 -2.77
CA VAL A 153 9.64 -4.43 -2.12
C VAL A 153 9.89 -4.43 -0.61
N ALA A 154 9.92 -5.60 0.03
CA ALA A 154 10.24 -5.72 1.45
C ALA A 154 11.65 -5.19 1.76
N ALA A 155 12.65 -5.55 0.94
CA ALA A 155 14.02 -5.06 1.08
C ALA A 155 14.11 -3.54 0.88
N GLY A 156 13.41 -2.99 -0.12
CA GLY A 156 13.35 -1.54 -0.35
C GLY A 156 12.68 -0.79 0.81
N GLY A 157 11.63 -1.35 1.39
CA GLY A 157 10.96 -0.80 2.57
C GLY A 157 11.86 -0.78 3.81
N ILE A 158 12.62 -1.87 4.04
CA ILE A 158 13.60 -1.91 5.13
C ILE A 158 14.71 -0.89 4.88
N ALA A 159 15.30 -0.88 3.67
CA ALA A 159 16.40 0.00 3.32
C ALA A 159 16.06 1.49 3.53
N THR A 160 14.86 1.91 3.12
CA THR A 160 14.41 3.30 3.29
C THR A 160 14.01 3.66 4.72
N ASN A 161 13.61 2.69 5.55
CA ASN A 161 13.28 2.91 6.95
C ASN A 161 14.55 2.96 7.83
N THR A 162 15.58 2.16 7.53
CA THR A 162 16.79 2.06 8.35
C THR A 162 17.98 2.89 7.85
N ALA A 163 18.00 3.30 6.57
CA ALA A 163 19.08 4.12 6.03
C ALA A 163 18.68 5.62 6.03
N PRO A 164 19.58 6.54 6.41
CA PRO A 164 19.38 7.94 6.08
C PRO A 164 19.25 8.06 4.56
N ILE A 165 18.12 8.61 4.11
CA ILE A 165 17.63 8.66 2.71
C ILE A 165 18.61 9.36 1.73
N ASP A 166 19.69 9.95 2.23
CA ASP A 166 20.53 10.92 1.54
C ASP A 166 21.65 10.33 0.65
N THR A 167 21.98 9.04 0.71
CA THR A 167 23.19 8.54 0.01
C THR A 167 22.93 7.53 -1.13
N SER A 168 21.84 6.77 -1.10
CA SER A 168 21.61 5.68 -2.06
C SER A 168 20.61 5.98 -3.18
N ILE A 169 19.59 6.80 -2.91
CA ILE A 169 18.56 7.12 -3.94
C ILE A 169 19.01 8.25 -4.85
N GLN A 170 19.69 9.28 -4.32
CA GLN A 170 20.31 10.31 -5.15
C GLN A 170 21.34 9.72 -6.12
N SER A 171 22.21 8.82 -5.67
CA SER A 171 23.20 8.18 -6.54
C SER A 171 22.57 7.29 -7.62
N PHE A 172 21.48 6.58 -7.35
CA PHE A 172 20.79 5.76 -8.36
C PHE A 172 20.00 6.62 -9.36
N VAL A 173 19.33 7.68 -8.89
CA VAL A 173 18.62 8.65 -9.75
C VAL A 173 19.60 9.44 -10.61
N GLU A 174 20.73 9.88 -10.04
CA GLU A 174 21.81 10.56 -10.77
C GLU A 174 22.50 9.62 -11.77
N ALA A 175 22.75 8.36 -11.43
CA ALA A 175 23.30 7.38 -12.37
C ALA A 175 22.34 7.09 -13.55
N THR A 176 21.03 7.09 -13.27
CA THR A 176 19.99 6.91 -14.31
C THR A 176 19.84 8.17 -15.17
N ALA A 177 19.90 9.36 -14.58
CA ALA A 177 19.89 10.62 -15.31
C ALA A 177 21.16 10.81 -16.16
N ALA A 178 22.33 10.39 -15.66
CA ALA A 178 23.60 10.45 -16.37
C ALA A 178 23.66 9.48 -17.57
N SER A 179 23.04 8.31 -17.46
CA SER A 179 22.94 7.37 -18.58
C SER A 179 21.95 7.85 -19.66
N LEU A 180 20.89 8.57 -19.27
CA LEU A 180 19.97 9.22 -20.21
C LEU A 180 20.59 10.44 -20.91
N SER A 181 21.40 11.24 -20.21
CA SER A 181 22.09 12.39 -20.81
C SER A 181 23.20 11.97 -21.79
N LEU A 182 23.96 10.92 -21.47
CA LEU A 182 24.93 10.31 -22.41
C LEU A 182 24.25 9.73 -23.67
N SER A 183 23.04 9.19 -23.54
CA SER A 183 22.25 8.71 -24.69
C SER A 183 21.75 9.84 -25.60
N SER A 184 21.52 11.04 -25.06
CA SER A 184 21.11 12.21 -25.85
C SER A 184 22.27 12.89 -26.60
N THR A 185 23.48 12.86 -26.05
CA THR A 185 24.66 13.50 -26.68
C THR A 185 25.17 12.74 -27.90
N GLN A 186 24.92 11.43 -28.03
CA GLN A 186 25.25 10.68 -29.26
C GLN A 186 24.26 10.88 -30.41
N ARG A 187 23.12 11.55 -30.19
CA ARG A 187 22.07 11.75 -31.22
C ARG A 187 21.98 13.19 -31.76
N GLY A 188 22.92 14.06 -31.39
CA GLY A 188 22.96 15.46 -31.81
C GLY A 188 24.13 15.78 -32.74
N HIS A 189 24.19 15.16 -33.91
CA HIS A 189 25.07 15.61 -35.00
C HIS A 189 24.33 15.66 -36.33
N SER A 190 23.25 16.44 -36.39
CA SER A 190 22.75 17.05 -37.62
C SER A 190 21.74 18.17 -37.29
N ASP A 191 22.23 19.40 -37.45
CA ASP A 191 21.57 20.52 -38.13
C ASP A 191 20.37 21.28 -37.52
N LEU A 192 20.70 22.55 -37.20
CA LEU A 192 19.97 23.83 -37.38
C LEU A 192 19.35 24.56 -36.16
N PRO A 193 19.49 25.91 -36.10
CA PRO A 193 19.10 26.72 -34.96
C PRO A 193 17.67 27.25 -35.09
N PHE A 194 16.82 26.95 -34.10
CA PHE A 194 15.56 27.68 -33.92
C PHE A 194 15.54 28.42 -32.57
N ARG A 195 15.31 29.71 -32.73
CA ARG A 195 15.19 30.86 -31.84
C ARG A 195 14.46 30.63 -30.51
N SER A 196 14.98 31.31 -29.49
CA SER A 196 14.51 31.35 -28.10
C SER A 196 13.15 32.03 -27.91
N SER A 197 12.39 31.54 -26.93
CA SER A 197 11.44 32.35 -26.16
C SER A 197 11.30 31.84 -24.74
N ASN A 198 11.44 32.78 -23.81
CA ASN A 198 11.42 32.68 -22.35
C ASN A 198 10.12 32.09 -21.80
N TYR A 199 10.22 31.13 -20.88
CA TYR A 199 9.27 30.98 -19.77
C TYR A 199 9.99 30.43 -18.53
N ASN A 200 10.58 31.34 -17.76
CA ASN A 200 10.84 31.16 -16.33
C ASN A 200 9.62 31.73 -15.58
N HIS A 201 8.80 30.88 -14.96
CA HIS A 201 8.23 31.09 -13.62
C HIS A 201 7.19 30.01 -13.29
N PHE A 202 7.11 29.64 -12.00
CA PHE A 202 6.17 28.69 -11.37
C PHE A 202 6.61 27.22 -11.23
N LEU A 203 7.86 27.02 -10.84
CA LEU A 203 8.21 25.98 -9.88
C LEU A 203 8.20 26.59 -8.46
N SER A 204 7.09 26.49 -7.74
CA SER A 204 7.10 26.50 -6.28
C SER A 204 5.71 26.14 -5.75
N ARG A 205 5.68 25.27 -4.74
CA ARG A 205 4.53 24.84 -3.91
C ARG A 205 3.79 23.57 -4.34
N ARG A 206 4.48 22.43 -4.18
CA ARG A 206 3.86 21.19 -3.67
C ARG A 206 4.79 20.53 -2.66
N CYS A 207 4.58 20.83 -1.39
CA CYS A 207 4.98 20.03 -0.23
C CYS A 207 3.96 20.33 0.88
N LEU A 208 3.57 19.29 1.62
CA LEU A 208 2.57 19.23 2.70
C LEU A 208 1.18 18.72 2.25
N CYS A 209 1.05 17.39 2.21
CA CYS A 209 0.06 16.66 3.00
C CYS A 209 0.64 15.28 3.32
#